data_AF-Q001W1-F1
#
_entry.id   AF-Q001W1-F1
#
_cell.length_a   1.000
_cell.length_b   1.000
_cell.length_c   1.000
_cell.angle_alpha   90.00
_cell.angle_beta   90.00
_cell.angle_gamma   90.00
#
_symmetry.space_group_name_H-M   'P 1'
#
loop_
_entity.id
_entity.type
_entity.pdbx_description
1 polymer ?
#
loop_
_entity_poly.entity_id
_entity_poly.type
_entity_poly.pdbx_seq_one_letter_code
_entity_poly.pdbx_strand_id
1 'polypeptide(L)'
;QGTSIENFNNTGTIEGKRMGVNVRSTINTFVNDGLIAATNDGIQINANVKTLINKGTIKGDAISIRSLGGTIETLTNEGIMYGKSAGIYMSRSLVKTLTNSGTINQNNSATWSAGIKLENGSIIENIINTGSI
;
A
#
# COMPACT_ATOMS: atom_id res chain seq x y z
N GLN A 1 2.86 3.28 26.52
CA GLN A 1 3.18 2.18 25.59
C GLN A 1 2.37 2.41 24.32
N GLY A 2 3.02 2.48 23.16
CA GLY A 2 2.28 2.57 21.89
C GLY A 2 1.51 1.28 21.69
N THR A 3 0.19 1.36 21.51
CA THR A 3 -0.63 0.19 21.21
C THR A 3 -0.22 -0.36 19.84
N SER A 4 0.03 -1.67 19.76
CA SER A 4 0.29 -2.37 18.51
C SER A 4 -0.85 -3.32 18.18
N ILE A 5 -1.10 -3.52 16.89
CA ILE A 5 -1.93 -4.59 16.37
C ILE A 5 -0.99 -5.71 15.97
N GLU A 6 -1.18 -6.90 16.53
CA GLU A 6 -0.37 -8.06 16.15
C GLU A 6 -0.72 -8.49 14.71
N ASN A 7 -2.01 -8.72 14.45
CA ASN A 7 -2.48 -9.14 13.13
C ASN A 7 -3.71 -8.35 12.71
N PHE A 8 -3.71 -7.86 11.47
CA PHE A 8 -4.88 -7.37 10.75
C PHE A 8 -5.08 -8.24 9.51
N ASN A 9 -6.19 -8.98 9.44
CA ASN A 9 -6.49 -9.89 8.33
C ASN A 9 -7.84 -9.52 7.70
N ASN A 10 -7.84 -9.17 6.41
CA ASN A 10 -9.05 -8.99 5.63
C ASN A 10 -9.19 -10.11 4.60
N THR A 11 -10.24 -10.92 4.72
CA THR A 11 -10.65 -11.92 3.72
C THR A 11 -11.95 -11.54 3.01
N GLY A 12 -12.60 -10.46 3.45
CA GLY A 12 -13.88 -9.99 2.93
C GLY A 12 -13.72 -8.69 2.12
N THR A 13 -14.74 -7.85 2.18
CA THR A 13 -14.73 -6.54 1.53
C THR A 13 -14.71 -5.43 2.57
N ILE A 14 -13.74 -4.52 2.45
CA ILE A 14 -13.68 -3.26 3.19
C ILE A 14 -13.81 -2.13 2.18
N GLU A 15 -14.89 -1.36 2.29
CA GLU A 15 -15.17 -0.21 1.42
C GLU A 15 -15.23 1.08 2.22
N GLY A 16 -14.35 2.01 1.87
CA GLY A 16 -14.25 3.31 2.51
C GLY A 16 -14.66 4.46 1.59
N LYS A 17 -15.43 5.42 2.12
CA LYS A 17 -15.82 6.64 1.37
C LYS A 17 -14.65 7.55 0.98
N ARG A 18 -13.49 7.43 1.64
CA ARG A 18 -12.27 8.20 1.34
C ARG A 18 -11.03 7.33 1.46
N MET A 19 -10.93 6.59 2.55
CA MET A 19 -9.87 5.60 2.75
C MET A 19 -10.50 4.26 3.10
N GLY A 20 -10.00 3.17 2.52
CA GLY A 20 -10.43 1.82 2.88
C GLY A 20 -9.93 1.47 4.28
N VAL A 21 -8.61 1.57 4.48
CA VAL A 21 -7.95 1.37 5.79
C VAL A 21 -7.01 2.53 6.10
N ASN A 22 -6.97 2.96 7.36
CA ASN A 22 -6.08 4.01 7.84
C ASN A 22 -5.23 3.51 9.01
N VAL A 23 -3.97 3.22 8.73
CA VAL A 23 -3.01 2.67 9.69
C VAL A 23 -2.36 3.81 10.48
N ARG A 24 -2.69 3.89 11.77
CA ARG A 24 -2.22 4.93 12.72
C ARG A 24 -1.50 4.36 13.96
N SER A 25 -1.39 3.04 14.04
CA SER A 25 -0.68 2.33 15.10
C SER A 25 0.23 1.29 14.47
N THR A 26 1.26 0.85 15.20
CA THR A 26 2.16 -0.18 14.68
C THR A 26 1.38 -1.46 14.41
N ILE A 27 1.57 -2.05 13.22
CA ILE A 27 1.01 -3.35 12.86
C ILE A 27 2.17 -4.31 12.61
N ASN A 28 2.18 -5.47 13.27
CA ASN A 28 3.17 -6.49 12.97
C ASN A 28 2.85 -7.12 11.60
N THR A 29 1.66 -7.70 11.46
CA THR A 29 1.24 -8.33 10.19
C THR A 29 -0.08 -7.78 9.67
N PHE A 30 -0.08 -7.27 8.44
CA PHE A 30 -1.27 -6.88 7.70
C PHE A 30 -1.42 -7.81 6.50
N VAL A 31 -2.51 -8.57 6.41
CA VAL A 31 -2.85 -9.38 5.24
C VAL A 31 -4.16 -8.91 4.63
N ASN A 32 -4.14 -8.63 3.33
CA ASN A 32 -5.34 -8.51 2.51
C ASN A 32 -5.45 -9.70 1.55
N ASP A 33 -6.41 -10.57 1.79
CA ASP A 33 -6.82 -11.68 0.92
C ASP A 33 -8.23 -11.49 0.36
N GLY A 34 -8.79 -10.29 0.53
CA GLY A 34 -10.08 -9.87 0.00
C GLY A 34 -9.97 -8.57 -0.79
N LEU A 35 -11.01 -7.75 -0.71
CA LEU A 35 -11.05 -6.42 -1.32
C LEU A 35 -10.90 -5.34 -0.26
N ILE A 36 -9.97 -4.41 -0.47
CA ILE A 36 -9.97 -3.10 0.20
C ILE A 36 -10.15 -2.06 -0.90
N ALA A 37 -11.24 -1.29 -0.85
CA ALA A 37 -11.56 -0.29 -1.85
C ALA A 37 -11.94 1.07 -1.25
N ALA A 38 -11.57 2.14 -1.94
CA ALA A 38 -12.03 3.49 -1.61
C ALA A 38 -11.99 4.46 -2.79
N THR A 39 -12.71 5.58 -2.65
CA THR A 39 -12.78 6.65 -3.66
C THR A 39 -11.53 7.56 -3.69
N ASN A 40 -10.58 7.39 -2.78
CA ASN A 40 -9.30 8.09 -2.81
C ASN A 40 -8.14 7.12 -2.56
N ASP A 41 -7.87 6.76 -1.31
CA ASP A 41 -6.75 5.89 -0.97
C ASP A 41 -7.25 4.51 -0.52
N GLY A 42 -6.77 3.42 -1.13
CA GLY A 42 -7.11 2.07 -0.66
C GLY A 42 -6.66 1.88 0.79
N ILE A 43 -5.36 2.08 1.03
CA ILE A 43 -4.76 2.09 2.36
C ILE A 43 -3.92 3.36 2.53
N GLN A 44 -4.12 4.08 3.63
CA GLN A 44 -3.21 5.14 4.09
C GLN A 44 -2.39 4.66 5.29
N ILE A 45 -1.06 4.80 5.23
CA ILE A 45 -0.12 4.35 6.25
C ILE A 45 0.60 5.57 6.85
N ASN A 46 0.43 5.77 8.16
CA ASN A 46 1.06 6.85 8.92
C ASN A 46 1.80 6.33 10.17
N ALA A 47 2.10 5.03 10.20
CA ALA A 47 2.77 4.34 11.30
C ALA A 47 3.66 3.21 10.76
N ASN A 48 4.25 2.41 11.65
CA ASN A 48 5.13 1.31 11.27
C ASN A 48 4.31 0.05 10.95
N VAL A 49 4.59 -0.58 9.83
CA VAL A 49 4.06 -1.90 9.47
C VAL A 49 5.25 -2.83 9.25
N LYS A 50 5.35 -3.92 9.99
CA LYS A 50 6.45 -4.85 9.77
C LYS A 50 6.25 -5.61 8.45
N THR A 51 5.08 -6.23 8.28
CA THR A 51 4.78 -7.02 7.09
C THR A 51 3.40 -6.65 6.55
N LEU A 52 3.34 -6.22 5.29
CA LEU A 52 2.10 -5.99 4.55
C LEU A 52 2.07 -6.92 3.35
N ILE A 53 1.09 -7.83 3.31
CA ILE A 53 0.89 -8.78 2.23
C ILE A 53 -0.46 -8.50 1.57
N ASN A 54 -0.43 -8.24 0.26
CA ASN A 54 -1.63 -8.16 -0.57
C ASN A 54 -1.71 -9.38 -1.49
N LYS A 55 -2.65 -10.29 -1.21
CA LYS A 55 -3.02 -11.44 -2.05
C LYS A 55 -4.29 -11.16 -2.86
N GLY A 56 -5.18 -10.36 -2.29
CA GLY A 56 -6.41 -9.91 -2.94
C GLY A 56 -6.23 -8.62 -3.74
N THR A 57 -7.19 -7.71 -3.61
CA THR A 57 -7.17 -6.41 -4.31
C THR A 57 -7.16 -5.26 -3.32
N ILE A 58 -6.23 -4.32 -3.50
CA ILE A 58 -6.28 -2.99 -2.90
C ILE A 58 -6.55 -1.99 -4.02
N LYS A 59 -7.66 -1.27 -3.92
CA LYS A 59 -8.14 -0.33 -4.93
C LYS A 59 -8.36 1.05 -4.31
N GLY A 60 -7.57 2.03 -4.70
CA GLY A 60 -7.93 3.43 -4.49
C GLY A 60 -8.27 4.08 -5.81
N ASP A 61 -9.33 4.87 -5.89
CA ASP A 61 -9.57 5.63 -7.12
C ASP A 61 -8.47 6.66 -7.39
N ALA A 62 -7.71 7.10 -6.38
CA ALA A 62 -6.49 7.87 -6.58
C ALA A 62 -5.25 6.99 -6.41
N ILE A 63 -5.08 6.38 -5.22
CA ILE A 63 -3.85 5.65 -4.87
C ILE A 63 -4.18 4.35 -4.15
N SER A 64 -3.57 3.23 -4.53
CA SER A 64 -3.79 1.97 -3.81
C SER A 64 -3.18 2.01 -2.41
N ILE A 65 -1.88 2.27 -2.28
CA ILE A 65 -1.21 2.49 -0.99
C ILE A 65 -0.57 3.88 -0.94
N ARG A 66 -0.96 4.69 0.04
CA ARG A 66 -0.33 5.97 0.35
C ARG A 66 0.38 5.91 1.70
N SER A 67 1.71 6.03 1.71
CA SER A 67 2.49 6.19 2.95
C SER A 67 2.88 7.65 3.18
N LEU A 68 2.55 8.19 4.35
CA LEU A 68 2.86 9.56 4.77
C LEU A 68 3.60 9.53 6.10
N GLY A 69 4.94 9.41 6.05
CA GLY A 69 5.76 9.21 7.25
C GLY A 69 5.72 7.79 7.82
N GLY A 70 5.07 6.85 7.14
CA GLY A 70 5.02 5.45 7.55
C GLY A 70 6.27 4.68 7.14
N THR A 71 6.59 3.63 7.89
CA THR A 71 7.63 2.66 7.51
C THR A 71 7.00 1.31 7.25
N ILE A 72 7.51 0.59 6.25
CA ILE A 72 7.13 -0.78 5.95
C ILE A 72 8.41 -1.61 5.84
N GLU A 73 8.60 -2.60 6.71
CA GLU A 73 9.78 -3.46 6.58
C GLU A 73 9.66 -4.39 5.36
N THR A 74 8.51 -5.00 5.15
CA THR A 74 8.26 -5.85 3.97
C THR A 74 6.89 -5.58 3.39
N LEU A 75 6.87 -5.19 2.11
CA LEU A 75 5.68 -5.02 1.29
C LEU A 75 5.66 -6.11 0.21
N THR A 76 4.75 -7.07 0.34
CA THR A 76 4.58 -8.16 -0.64
C THR A 76 3.27 -7.97 -1.40
N ASN A 77 3.35 -7.86 -2.72
CA ASN A 77 2.18 -7.85 -3.60
C ASN A 77 2.15 -9.11 -4.47
N GLU A 78 1.22 -10.00 -4.17
CA GLU A 78 0.88 -11.20 -4.96
C GLU A 78 -0.41 -10.98 -5.76
N GLY A 79 -1.25 -10.04 -5.33
CA GLY A 79 -2.52 -9.69 -5.98
C GLY A 79 -2.44 -8.38 -6.77
N ILE A 80 -3.50 -7.57 -6.66
CA ILE A 80 -3.66 -6.34 -7.45
C ILE A 80 -3.61 -5.12 -6.52
N MET A 81 -2.72 -4.18 -6.83
CA MET A 81 -2.71 -2.82 -6.30
C MET A 81 -3.05 -1.86 -7.41
N TYR A 82 -4.27 -1.30 -7.37
CA TYR A 82 -4.78 -0.41 -8.40
C TYR A 82 -5.03 0.98 -7.83
N GLY A 83 -4.29 1.97 -8.31
CA GLY A 83 -4.59 3.37 -8.05
C GLY A 83 -4.54 4.19 -9.31
N LYS A 84 -5.60 4.90 -9.70
CA LYS A 84 -5.61 5.59 -11.01
C LYS A 84 -4.39 6.49 -11.19
N SER A 85 -3.95 7.16 -10.14
CA SER A 85 -2.78 8.03 -10.19
C SER A 85 -1.50 7.33 -9.73
N ALA A 86 -1.56 6.49 -8.70
CA ALA A 86 -0.41 5.66 -8.35
C ALA A 86 -0.79 4.34 -7.70
N GLY A 87 -0.07 3.26 -8.03
CA GLY A 87 -0.18 2.01 -7.29
C GLY A 87 0.33 2.18 -5.86
N ILE A 88 1.54 2.74 -5.73
CA ILE A 88 2.15 3.10 -4.45
C ILE A 88 2.59 4.56 -4.52
N TYR A 89 2.23 5.34 -3.50
CA TYR A 89 2.75 6.69 -3.27
C TYR A 89 3.38 6.78 -1.90
N MET A 90 4.55 7.39 -1.82
CA MET A 90 5.28 7.57 -0.58
C MET A 90 5.75 9.02 -0.45
N SER A 91 5.57 9.59 0.73
CA SER A 91 6.17 10.88 1.13
C SER A 91 6.83 10.74 2.49
N ARG A 92 8.11 11.11 2.62
CA ARG A 92 8.92 10.96 3.84
C ARG A 92 8.82 9.56 4.46
N SER A 93 8.76 8.52 3.63
CA SER A 93 8.47 7.15 4.05
C SER A 93 9.56 6.19 3.64
N LEU A 94 9.63 5.02 4.29
CA LEU A 94 10.60 3.97 3.99
C LEU A 94 9.89 2.64 3.74
N VAL A 95 10.23 1.97 2.64
CA VAL A 95 9.97 0.55 2.45
C VAL A 95 11.32 -0.14 2.34
N LYS A 96 11.63 -1.09 3.23
CA LYS A 96 12.92 -1.78 3.16
C LYS A 96 12.95 -2.77 1.99
N THR A 97 11.91 -3.59 1.84
CA THR A 97 11.78 -4.50 0.70
C THR A 97 10.37 -4.46 0.12
N LEU A 98 10.29 -4.20 -1.18
CA LEU A 98 9.11 -4.42 -1.99
C LEU A 98 9.32 -5.67 -2.85
N THR A 99 8.47 -6.68 -2.65
CA THR A 99 8.40 -7.86 -3.51
C THR A 99 7.08 -7.82 -4.27
N ASN A 100 7.14 -7.81 -5.61
CA ASN A 100 5.98 -7.80 -6.47
C ASN A 100 5.99 -9.00 -7.43
N SER A 101 5.09 -9.94 -7.21
CA SER A 101 4.77 -11.03 -8.14
C SER A 101 3.39 -10.83 -8.81
N GLY A 102 2.57 -9.93 -8.27
CA GLY A 102 1.28 -9.53 -8.82
C GLY A 102 1.38 -8.31 -9.73
N THR A 103 0.39 -7.43 -9.61
CA THR A 103 0.30 -6.19 -10.39
C THR A 103 0.22 -4.97 -9.48
N ILE A 104 1.13 -4.02 -9.69
CA ILE A 104 1.04 -2.65 -9.19
C ILE A 104 0.76 -1.78 -10.41
N ASN A 105 -0.38 -1.10 -10.43
CA ASN A 105 -0.80 -0.38 -11.64
C ASN A 105 -1.33 1.02 -11.34
N GLN A 106 -1.14 1.89 -12.33
CA GLN A 106 -1.82 3.16 -12.47
C GLN A 106 -2.63 3.19 -13.77
N ASN A 107 -3.72 3.96 -13.80
CA ASN A 107 -4.56 4.06 -14.99
C ASN A 107 -4.99 5.51 -15.24
N ASN A 108 -4.01 6.41 -15.27
CA ASN A 108 -4.19 7.80 -15.61
C ASN A 108 -2.95 8.29 -16.37
N SER A 109 -3.16 8.93 -17.53
CA SER A 109 -2.09 9.52 -18.33
C SER A 109 -1.66 10.91 -17.84
N ALA A 110 -2.18 11.39 -16.71
CA ALA A 110 -1.74 12.63 -16.10
C ALA A 110 -0.24 12.57 -15.79
N THR A 111 0.46 13.69 -16.02
CA THR A 111 1.92 13.83 -15.88
C THR A 111 2.49 13.41 -14.52
N TRP A 112 1.64 13.34 -13.50
CA TRP A 112 2.03 13.01 -12.14
C TRP A 112 1.84 11.53 -11.79
N SER A 113 1.30 10.71 -12.69
CA SER A 113 0.95 9.31 -12.42
C SER A 113 2.14 8.36 -12.58
N ALA A 114 2.25 7.36 -11.70
CA ALA A 114 3.31 6.35 -11.76
C ALA A 114 2.90 5.08 -11.01
N GLY A 115 3.38 3.89 -11.43
CA GLY A 115 3.15 2.65 -10.68
C GLY A 115 3.64 2.78 -9.23
N ILE A 116 4.86 3.31 -9.07
CA ILE A 116 5.47 3.68 -7.78
C ILE A 116 5.93 5.13 -7.83
N LYS A 117 5.49 5.95 -6.87
CA LYS A 117 5.84 7.36 -6.75
C LYS A 117 6.48 7.67 -5.40
N LEU A 118 7.74 8.06 -5.42
CA LEU A 118 8.53 8.42 -4.23
C LEU A 118 8.76 9.93 -4.18
N GLU A 119 8.30 10.57 -3.12
CA GLU A 119 8.36 12.02 -2.91
C GLU A 119 9.02 12.36 -1.57
N ASN A 120 9.51 13.59 -1.44
CA ASN A 120 10.01 14.14 -0.18
C ASN A 120 11.03 13.25 0.56
N GLY A 121 11.98 12.68 -0.18
CA GLY A 121 13.02 11.80 0.39
C GLY A 121 12.54 10.39 0.76
N SER A 122 11.44 9.92 0.18
CA SER A 122 11.00 8.54 0.37
C SER A 122 11.93 7.54 -0.31
N ILE A 123 12.10 6.38 0.31
CA ILE A 123 13.03 5.35 -0.14
C ILE A 123 12.31 4.00 -0.21
N ILE A 124 12.56 3.25 -1.28
CA ILE A 124 12.43 1.81 -1.30
C ILE A 124 13.84 1.24 -1.44
N GLU A 125 14.35 0.51 -0.45
CA GLU A 125 15.74 0.05 -0.49
C GLU A 125 15.94 -1.08 -1.50
N ASN A 126 15.00 -2.04 -1.55
CA ASN A 126 15.07 -3.20 -2.43
C ASN A 126 13.74 -3.41 -3.16
N ILE A 127 13.82 -3.62 -4.47
CA ILE A 127 12.67 -4.02 -5.31
C ILE A 127 12.99 -5.36 -5.96
N ILE A 128 12.17 -6.36 -5.67
CA ILE A 128 12.20 -7.68 -6.32
C ILE A 128 10.90 -7.79 -7.11
N ASN A 129 10.98 -7.68 -8.44
CA ASN A 129 9.82 -7.69 -9.30
C ASN A 129 9.85 -8.87 -10.28
N THR A 130 8.89 -9.77 -10.15
CA THR A 130 8.58 -10.81 -11.15
C THR A 130 7.22 -10.60 -11.81
N GLY A 131 6.41 -9.68 -11.28
CA GLY A 131 5.13 -9.25 -11.83
C GLY A 131 5.22 -7.98 -12.66
N SER A 132 4.16 -7.18 -12.65
CA SER A 132 4.06 -5.90 -13.38
C SER A 132 4.01 -4.72 -12.43
N ILE A 133 4.71 -3.64 -12.81
CA ILE A 133 4.73 -2.31 -12.17
C ILE A 133 4.57 -1.26 -13.25
#